data_AF-A0A3P7KBP4-F1
#
_entry.id   AF-A0A3P7KBP4-F1
#
_cell.length_a   1.000
_cell.length_b   1.000
_cell.length_c   1.000
_cell.angle_alpha   90.00
_cell.angle_beta   90.00
_cell.angle_gamma   90.00
#
_symmetry.space_group_name_H-M   'P 1'
#
loop_
_entity.id
_entity.type
_entity.pdbx_description
1 polymer ?
#
loop_
_entity_poly.entity_id
_entity_poly.type
_entity_poly.pdbx_seq_one_letter_code
_entity_poly.pdbx_strand_id
1 'polypeptide(L)'
;MRTICGLRMALNGVGNVTSVELFEETGLLIGQKESAATSKELEELQERTKNNPELFKLACPAPSVNELIEWNTWLTPSTYKQRYMTSFFLVQMEGEPEVRMCEKEMSHYSWSDPKDCLQRALVGEVILPPPQVYELTRIAQTPLEKVHLHGNTAHIFCPQLIYWPDGNKITNVLPGDHLYIDEDSFNQPARELPVEEVQIKSHEPTHRQEYKSKPLYAFCKVFMYNLPEKYSNTLHQFETNPSKL
;
A
#
# COMPACT_ATOMS: atom_id res chain seq x y z
N MET A 1 9.09 -12.48 5.55
CA MET A 1 7.97 -11.77 6.21
C MET A 1 6.73 -12.16 5.45
N ARG A 2 5.61 -12.49 6.10
CA ARG A 2 4.36 -12.82 5.40
C ARG A 2 3.32 -11.75 5.69
N THR A 3 2.52 -11.42 4.67
CA THR A 3 1.49 -10.38 4.70
C THR A 3 0.15 -10.98 4.28
N ILE A 4 -0.95 -10.41 4.77
CA ILE A 4 -2.29 -10.82 4.33
C ILE A 4 -2.63 -10.17 2.99
N CYS A 5 -2.61 -10.97 1.92
CA CYS A 5 -3.02 -10.55 0.59
C CYS A 5 -4.55 -10.60 0.49
N GLY A 6 -5.16 -9.47 0.15
CA GLY A 6 -6.62 -9.30 0.06
C GLY A 6 -7.18 -8.21 0.97
N LEU A 7 -6.45 -7.82 2.02
CA LEU A 7 -6.82 -6.60 2.75
C LEU A 7 -6.54 -5.39 1.88
N ARG A 8 -7.47 -4.44 1.90
CA ARG A 8 -7.09 -3.05 1.71
C ARG A 8 -6.13 -2.71 2.85
N MET A 9 -4.82 -2.89 2.65
CA MET A 9 -3.82 -2.18 3.46
C MET A 9 -3.86 -0.69 3.09
N ALA A 10 -5.04 -0.09 3.13
CA ALA A 10 -5.32 1.27 2.73
C ALA A 10 -6.17 1.85 3.85
N LEU A 11 -5.52 2.16 4.97
CA LEU A 11 -6.18 2.60 6.18
C LEU A 11 -6.23 4.13 6.15
N ASN A 12 -7.42 4.71 6.31
CA ASN A 12 -7.58 6.15 6.46
C ASN A 12 -7.60 6.46 7.97
N GLY A 13 -6.45 6.72 8.61
CA GLY A 13 -6.50 7.25 9.97
C GLY A 13 -5.27 7.11 10.85
N VAL A 14 -5.44 7.61 12.07
CA VAL A 14 -4.55 7.49 13.23
C VAL A 14 -4.62 6.05 13.76
N GLY A 15 -3.56 5.50 14.37
CA GLY A 15 -3.44 4.06 14.71
C GLY A 15 -4.63 3.38 15.44
N ASN A 16 -5.50 4.13 16.13
CA ASN A 16 -6.75 3.59 16.66
C ASN A 16 -7.76 3.19 15.57
N VAL A 17 -7.92 4.01 14.52
CA VAL A 17 -8.80 3.71 13.38
C VAL A 17 -8.30 2.48 12.65
N THR A 18 -6.98 2.36 12.45
CA THR A 18 -6.33 1.19 11.89
C THR A 18 -6.65 -0.11 12.65
N SER A 19 -6.64 -0.06 13.97
CA SER A 19 -6.91 -1.24 14.80
C SER A 19 -8.38 -1.68 14.72
N VAL A 20 -9.28 -0.70 14.61
CA VAL A 20 -10.72 -0.95 14.43
C VAL A 20 -10.99 -1.58 13.06
N GLU A 21 -10.49 -0.97 11.97
CA GLU A 21 -10.67 -1.48 10.60
C GLU A 21 -10.09 -2.90 10.46
N LEU A 22 -8.89 -3.14 11.01
CA LEU A 22 -8.30 -4.48 11.05
C LEU A 22 -9.25 -5.50 11.71
N PHE A 23 -9.81 -5.18 12.87
CA PHE A 23 -10.73 -6.09 13.57
C PHE A 23 -12.04 -6.26 12.81
N GLU A 24 -12.63 -5.18 12.30
CA GLU A 24 -13.88 -5.23 11.52
C GLU A 24 -13.75 -6.10 10.27
N GLU A 25 -12.64 -5.98 9.54
CA GLU A 25 -12.40 -6.71 8.29
C GLU A 25 -11.90 -8.15 8.50
N THR A 26 -11.09 -8.39 9.54
CA THR A 26 -10.36 -9.68 9.70
C THR A 26 -10.62 -10.42 10.99
N GLY A 27 -11.13 -9.73 12.01
CA GLY A 27 -11.32 -10.29 13.34
C GLY A 27 -10.02 -10.43 14.13
N LEU A 28 -8.91 -9.91 13.61
CA LEU A 28 -7.62 -9.91 14.30
C LEU A 28 -7.52 -8.75 15.28
N LEU A 29 -6.82 -9.00 16.39
CA LEU A 29 -6.44 -8.00 17.37
C LEU A 29 -4.91 -7.95 17.47
N ILE A 30 -4.35 -6.75 17.45
CA ILE A 30 -2.91 -6.56 17.60
C ILE A 30 -2.47 -7.05 18.99
N GLY A 31 -1.37 -7.80 19.04
CA GLY A 31 -0.81 -8.34 20.28
C GLY A 31 -1.58 -9.52 20.88
N GLN A 32 -2.61 -10.05 20.20
CA GLN A 32 -3.40 -11.19 20.70
C GLN A 32 -3.27 -12.41 19.78
N LYS A 33 -3.32 -13.61 20.38
CA LYS A 33 -3.29 -14.89 19.65
C LYS A 33 -4.68 -15.32 19.18
N GLU A 34 -5.70 -14.99 19.96
CA GLU A 34 -7.09 -15.26 19.61
C GLU A 34 -7.59 -14.25 18.59
N SER A 35 -8.50 -14.69 17.73
CA SER A 35 -9.22 -13.85 16.77
C SER A 35 -10.71 -14.16 16.81
N ALA A 36 -11.50 -13.39 16.06
CA ALA A 36 -12.92 -13.70 15.84
C ALA A 36 -13.15 -15.04 15.12
N ALA A 37 -12.12 -15.65 14.51
CA ALA A 37 -12.23 -16.99 13.95
C ALA A 37 -12.15 -18.09 15.02
N THR A 38 -11.46 -17.82 16.14
CA THR A 38 -11.16 -18.81 17.17
C THR A 38 -11.91 -18.60 18.48
N SER A 39 -12.56 -17.44 18.67
CA SER A 39 -13.37 -17.10 19.86
C SER A 39 -14.76 -16.63 19.45
N LYS A 40 -15.77 -17.24 20.06
CA LYS A 40 -17.18 -16.87 19.86
C LYS A 40 -17.49 -15.48 20.41
N GLU A 41 -16.89 -15.13 21.54
CA GLU A 41 -17.02 -13.79 22.12
C GLU A 41 -16.46 -12.72 21.17
N LEU A 42 -15.29 -12.97 20.58
CA LEU A 42 -14.69 -12.06 19.59
C LEU A 42 -15.49 -12.02 18.29
N GLU A 43 -16.08 -13.13 17.84
CA GLU A 43 -17.01 -13.15 16.70
C GLU A 43 -18.21 -12.23 16.94
N GLU A 44 -18.89 -12.38 18.07
CA GLU A 44 -20.06 -11.56 18.42
C GLU A 44 -19.68 -10.08 18.53
N LEU A 45 -18.50 -9.78 19.08
CA LEU A 45 -17.97 -8.43 19.14
C LEU A 45 -17.62 -7.89 17.75
N GLN A 46 -17.03 -8.69 16.86
CA GLN A 46 -16.71 -8.31 15.49
C GLN A 46 -17.96 -7.85 14.74
N GLU A 47 -19.04 -8.64 14.78
CA GLU A 47 -20.31 -8.29 14.13
C GLU A 47 -20.95 -7.02 14.70
N ARG A 48 -20.81 -6.80 16.00
CA ARG A 48 -21.30 -5.58 16.65
C ARG A 48 -20.46 -4.36 16.26
N THR A 49 -19.15 -4.50 16.19
CA THR A 49 -18.22 -3.42 15.81
C THR A 49 -18.46 -2.94 14.38
N LYS A 50 -18.72 -3.85 13.42
CA LYS A 50 -19.10 -3.49 12.04
C LYS A 50 -20.28 -2.51 11.94
N ASN A 51 -21.19 -2.54 12.91
CA ASN A 51 -22.35 -1.64 12.96
C ASN A 51 -22.10 -0.40 13.83
N ASN A 52 -21.18 -0.51 14.80
CA ASN A 52 -20.83 0.55 15.72
C ASN A 52 -19.35 0.43 16.14
N PRO A 53 -18.44 1.16 15.46
CA PRO A 53 -16.99 1.13 15.72
C PRO A 53 -16.61 1.39 17.20
N GLU A 54 -17.42 2.16 17.93
CA GLU A 54 -17.21 2.43 19.36
C GLU A 54 -17.25 1.18 20.26
N LEU A 55 -17.80 0.07 19.77
CA LEU A 55 -17.84 -1.20 20.48
C LEU A 55 -16.51 -1.96 20.42
N PHE A 56 -15.56 -1.55 19.56
CA PHE A 56 -14.22 -2.11 19.50
C PHE A 56 -13.52 -2.12 20.86
N LYS A 57 -13.73 -1.10 21.69
CA LYS A 57 -13.17 -1.02 23.06
C LYS A 57 -13.57 -2.18 23.98
N LEU A 58 -14.64 -2.92 23.64
CA LEU A 58 -15.05 -4.13 24.36
C LEU A 58 -14.20 -5.34 23.96
N ALA A 59 -13.74 -5.40 22.70
CA ALA A 59 -12.82 -6.43 22.21
C ALA A 59 -11.37 -6.11 22.60
N CYS A 60 -10.99 -4.83 22.55
CA CYS A 60 -9.66 -4.36 22.90
C CYS A 60 -9.72 -2.99 23.59
N PRO A 61 -9.78 -2.95 24.94
CA PRO A 61 -9.85 -1.69 25.69
C PRO A 61 -8.62 -0.80 25.56
N ALA A 62 -7.46 -1.41 25.28
CA ALA A 62 -6.17 -0.75 25.14
C ALA A 62 -5.44 -1.30 23.90
N PRO A 63 -5.82 -0.87 22.69
CA PRO A 63 -5.16 -1.32 21.47
C PRO A 63 -3.67 -0.96 21.49
N SER A 64 -2.83 -1.91 21.08
CA SER A 64 -1.38 -1.75 20.97
C SER A 64 -0.98 -0.87 19.78
N VAL A 65 -1.47 0.38 19.73
CA VAL A 65 -1.15 1.31 18.64
C VAL A 65 0.34 1.62 18.52
N ASN A 66 1.10 1.46 19.60
CA ASN A 66 2.55 1.63 19.62
C ASN A 66 3.30 0.51 18.89
N GLU A 67 2.64 -0.62 18.61
CA GLU A 67 3.20 -1.71 17.80
C GLU A 67 3.00 -1.47 16.30
N LEU A 68 2.20 -0.46 15.92
CA LEU A 68 2.03 -0.04 14.53
C LEU A 68 3.25 0.78 14.09
N ILE A 69 3.79 0.39 12.95
CA ILE A 69 4.89 1.07 12.28
C ILE A 69 4.29 1.88 11.14
N GLU A 70 4.34 3.20 11.25
CA GLU A 70 3.98 4.08 10.13
C GLU A 70 4.91 3.80 8.95
N TRP A 71 4.31 3.42 7.81
CA TRP A 71 5.08 2.95 6.66
C TRP A 71 5.14 3.95 5.52
N ASN A 72 3.99 4.45 5.08
CA ASN A 72 3.91 5.52 4.08
C ASN A 72 2.49 6.12 4.01
N THR A 73 2.36 7.35 3.54
CA THR A 73 1.06 7.98 3.29
C THR A 73 0.89 8.30 1.81
N TRP A 74 -0.24 7.89 1.24
CA TRP A 74 -0.61 8.09 -0.14
C TRP A 74 -1.85 8.99 -0.24
N LEU A 75 -1.81 9.95 -1.15
CA LEU A 75 -2.96 10.75 -1.51
C LEU A 75 -3.45 10.35 -2.90
N THR A 76 -4.75 10.05 -3.00
CA THR A 76 -5.37 9.75 -4.29
C THR A 76 -5.22 10.96 -5.23
N PRO A 77 -4.81 10.76 -6.50
CA PRO A 77 -4.61 11.84 -7.47
C PRO A 77 -5.86 12.71 -7.66
N SER A 78 -5.68 13.99 -7.98
CA SER A 78 -6.78 14.96 -8.18
C SER A 78 -7.73 14.61 -9.33
N THR A 79 -7.30 13.74 -10.24
CA THR A 79 -8.08 13.26 -11.39
C THR A 79 -9.23 12.34 -10.98
N TYR A 80 -9.19 11.77 -9.77
CA TYR A 80 -10.26 10.94 -9.24
C TYR A 80 -11.31 11.80 -8.52
N LYS A 81 -12.58 11.49 -8.77
CA LYS A 81 -13.71 12.22 -8.15
C LYS A 81 -13.70 12.13 -6.63
N GLN A 82 -13.34 10.97 -6.11
CA GLN A 82 -13.18 10.71 -4.68
C GLN A 82 -11.69 10.59 -4.40
N ARG A 83 -11.23 11.32 -3.39
CA ARG A 83 -9.84 11.33 -2.99
C ARG A 83 -9.73 10.88 -1.54
N TYR A 84 -8.80 9.99 -1.30
CA TYR A 84 -8.47 9.47 0.02
C TYR A 84 -7.02 9.76 0.33
N MET A 85 -6.75 10.16 1.58
CA MET A 85 -5.42 10.22 2.14
C MET A 85 -5.26 9.01 3.05
N THR A 86 -4.43 8.09 2.60
CA THR A 86 -4.38 6.72 3.09
C THR A 86 -2.99 6.44 3.65
N SER A 87 -2.93 6.08 4.92
CA SER A 87 -1.71 5.70 5.61
C SER A 87 -1.58 4.19 5.65
N PHE A 88 -0.41 3.70 5.23
CA PHE A 88 -0.01 2.30 5.34
C PHE A 88 0.71 2.12 6.67
N PHE A 89 0.36 1.03 7.36
CA PHE A 89 1.00 0.63 8.60
C PHE A 89 1.49 -0.81 8.47
N LEU A 90 2.60 -1.11 9.13
CA LEU A 90 3.05 -2.48 9.36
C LEU A 90 2.86 -2.85 10.82
N VAL A 91 2.54 -4.11 11.07
CA VAL A 91 2.50 -4.68 12.42
C VAL A 91 3.11 -6.07 12.36
N GLN A 92 3.91 -6.40 13.37
CA GLN A 92 4.43 -7.75 13.49
C GLN A 92 3.40 -8.62 14.21
N MET A 93 3.08 -9.77 13.62
CA MET A 93 2.21 -10.77 14.24
C MET A 93 2.96 -12.09 14.41
N GLU A 94 2.62 -12.84 15.46
CA GLU A 94 3.13 -14.20 15.65
C GLU A 94 2.38 -15.17 14.75
N GLY A 95 3.10 -15.83 13.85
CA GLY A 95 2.53 -16.85 12.97
C GLY A 95 1.56 -16.30 11.93
N GLU A 96 0.55 -17.10 11.60
CA GLU A 96 -0.50 -16.81 10.61
C GLU A 96 -1.85 -17.03 11.28
N PRO A 97 -2.33 -16.07 12.10
CA PRO A 97 -3.57 -16.25 12.83
C PRO A 97 -4.74 -16.45 11.87
N GLU A 98 -5.71 -17.28 12.28
CA GLU A 98 -6.92 -17.50 11.51
C GLU A 98 -7.73 -16.21 11.42
N VAL A 99 -8.16 -15.89 10.20
CA VAL A 99 -8.90 -14.67 9.89
C VAL A 99 -10.36 -15.01 9.63
N ARG A 100 -11.24 -14.24 10.26
CA ARG A 100 -12.67 -14.21 9.97
C ARG A 100 -12.97 -12.97 9.14
N MET A 101 -12.97 -13.15 7.82
CA MET A 101 -13.18 -12.05 6.89
C MET A 101 -14.59 -11.45 6.99
N CYS A 102 -14.70 -10.15 6.73
CA CYS A 102 -15.95 -9.53 6.35
C CYS A 102 -16.29 -9.86 4.88
N GLU A 103 -17.16 -10.85 4.66
CA GLU A 103 -17.53 -11.34 3.32
C GLU A 103 -18.24 -10.29 2.42
N LYS A 104 -18.66 -9.16 2.99
CA LYS A 104 -19.22 -8.04 2.21
C LYS A 104 -18.16 -7.32 1.38
N GLU A 105 -16.92 -7.30 1.86
CA GLU A 105 -15.84 -6.50 1.27
C GLU A 105 -14.74 -7.38 0.68
N MET A 106 -14.49 -8.52 1.31
CA MET A 106 -13.44 -9.46 0.91
C MET A 106 -14.05 -10.81 0.52
N SER A 107 -13.63 -11.35 -0.62
CA SER A 107 -14.06 -12.69 -1.05
C SER A 107 -13.07 -13.78 -0.64
N HIS A 108 -11.78 -13.44 -0.52
CA HIS A 108 -10.70 -14.38 -0.25
C HIS A 108 -9.56 -13.66 0.49
N TYR A 109 -8.82 -14.40 1.32
CA TYR A 109 -7.56 -13.96 1.91
C TYR A 109 -6.49 -15.05 1.79
N SER A 110 -5.23 -14.64 1.87
CA SER A 110 -4.13 -15.58 2.07
C SER A 110 -2.96 -14.89 2.77
N TRP A 111 -2.35 -15.56 3.73
CA TRP A 111 -1.02 -15.22 4.21
C TRP A 111 0.00 -15.64 3.15
N SER A 112 0.86 -14.71 2.75
CA SER A 112 1.76 -14.90 1.60
C SER A 112 3.04 -14.09 1.75
N ASP A 113 4.13 -14.57 1.15
CA ASP A 113 5.34 -13.75 1.04
C ASP A 113 5.08 -12.58 0.06
N PRO A 114 5.48 -11.35 0.39
CA PRO A 114 5.35 -10.20 -0.50
C PRO A 114 5.90 -10.45 -1.91
N LYS A 115 6.99 -11.21 -2.04
CA LYS A 115 7.57 -11.57 -3.35
C LYS A 115 6.63 -12.44 -4.17
N ASP A 116 6.02 -13.44 -3.53
CA ASP A 116 5.05 -14.32 -4.19
C ASP A 116 3.83 -13.51 -4.67
N CYS A 117 3.34 -12.57 -3.86
CA CYS A 117 2.25 -11.65 -4.24
C CYS A 117 2.60 -10.82 -5.48
N LEU A 118 3.80 -10.25 -5.50
CA LEU A 118 4.28 -9.44 -6.62
C LEU A 118 4.44 -10.29 -7.90
N GLN A 119 4.96 -11.51 -7.78
CA GLN A 119 5.09 -12.43 -8.91
C GLN A 119 3.73 -12.83 -9.49
N ARG A 120 2.76 -13.16 -8.64
CA ARG A 120 1.38 -13.46 -9.05
C ARG A 120 0.72 -12.25 -9.73
N ALA A 121 0.97 -11.04 -9.22
CA ALA A 121 0.47 -9.82 -9.84
C ALA A 121 1.11 -9.55 -11.21
N LEU A 122 2.40 -9.85 -11.36
CA LEU A 122 3.14 -9.68 -12.60
C LEU A 122 2.63 -10.58 -13.72
N VAL A 123 2.22 -11.81 -13.39
CA VAL A 123 1.63 -12.76 -14.35
C VAL A 123 0.11 -12.60 -14.51
N GLY A 124 -0.51 -11.69 -13.76
CA GLY A 124 -1.93 -11.36 -13.86
C GLY A 124 -2.89 -12.31 -13.13
N GLU A 125 -2.38 -13.14 -12.21
CA GLU A 125 -3.21 -13.99 -11.34
C GLU A 125 -3.96 -13.19 -10.27
N VAL A 126 -3.38 -12.07 -9.83
CA VAL A 126 -4.00 -11.11 -8.91
C VAL A 126 -3.82 -9.70 -9.44
N ILE A 127 -4.73 -8.79 -9.08
CA ILE A 127 -4.61 -7.37 -9.40
C ILE A 127 -4.26 -6.64 -8.12
N LEU A 128 -3.10 -5.99 -8.13
CA LEU A 128 -2.66 -5.10 -7.06
C LEU A 128 -2.73 -3.65 -7.56
N PRO A 129 -3.46 -2.74 -6.90
CA PRO A 129 -3.38 -1.32 -7.16
C PRO A 129 -1.94 -0.80 -7.01
N PRO A 130 -1.57 0.30 -7.70
CA PRO A 130 -0.19 0.77 -7.72
C PRO A 130 0.42 1.02 -6.33
N PRO A 131 -0.25 1.67 -5.36
CA PRO A 131 0.31 1.81 -4.01
C PRO A 131 0.68 0.46 -3.37
N GLN A 132 -0.14 -0.59 -3.55
CA GLN A 132 0.16 -1.91 -3.00
C GLN A 132 1.38 -2.55 -3.66
N VAL A 133 1.54 -2.43 -4.98
CA VAL A 133 2.73 -2.93 -5.69
C VAL A 133 3.98 -2.22 -5.19
N TYR A 134 3.92 -0.90 -5.01
CA TYR A 134 5.05 -0.12 -4.50
C TYR A 134 5.44 -0.56 -3.08
N GLU A 135 4.47 -0.60 -2.17
CA GLU A 135 4.77 -0.93 -0.77
C GLU A 135 5.19 -2.39 -0.58
N LEU A 136 4.55 -3.35 -1.27
CA LEU A 136 5.01 -4.75 -1.23
C LEU A 136 6.41 -4.91 -1.79
N THR A 137 6.79 -4.15 -2.83
CA THR A 137 8.16 -4.19 -3.38
C THR A 137 9.19 -3.72 -2.34
N ARG A 138 8.87 -2.70 -1.55
CA ARG A 138 9.71 -2.23 -0.43
C ARG A 138 9.78 -3.25 0.70
N ILE A 139 8.62 -3.76 1.13
CA ILE A 139 8.51 -4.72 2.23
C ILE A 139 9.28 -6.00 1.91
N ALA A 140 9.17 -6.51 0.68
CA ALA A 140 9.87 -7.70 0.19
C ALA A 140 11.40 -7.65 0.35
N GLN A 141 11.96 -6.44 0.45
CA GLN A 141 13.40 -6.19 0.52
C GLN A 141 13.83 -5.65 1.88
N THR A 142 12.89 -5.45 2.81
CA THR A 142 13.18 -4.89 4.12
C THR A 142 13.24 -6.01 5.15
N PRO A 143 14.41 -6.30 5.76
CA PRO A 143 14.49 -7.22 6.87
C PRO A 143 13.59 -6.76 8.03
N LEU A 144 12.98 -7.71 8.72
CA LEU A 144 12.01 -7.43 9.78
C LEU A 144 12.60 -6.53 10.87
N GLU A 145 13.86 -6.74 11.24
CA GLU A 145 14.57 -5.95 12.25
C GLU A 145 14.90 -4.51 11.79
N LYS A 146 14.73 -4.21 10.49
CA LYS A 146 15.03 -2.89 9.90
C LYS A 146 13.79 -2.12 9.44
N VAL A 147 12.59 -2.68 9.56
CA VAL A 147 11.34 -2.02 9.09
C VAL A 147 11.17 -0.62 9.68
N HIS A 148 11.49 -0.42 10.96
CA HIS A 148 11.38 0.87 11.62
C HIS A 148 12.30 1.96 11.04
N LEU A 149 13.36 1.55 10.34
CA LEU A 149 14.33 2.47 9.72
C LEU A 149 13.88 2.95 8.34
N HIS A 150 12.89 2.28 7.75
CA HIS A 150 12.55 2.45 6.34
C HIS A 150 11.12 2.95 6.11
N GLY A 151 10.36 3.22 7.17
CA GLY A 151 9.10 3.97 7.07
C GLY A 151 9.35 5.38 6.51
N ASN A 152 8.43 5.88 5.69
CA ASN A 152 8.44 7.24 5.19
C ASN A 152 7.34 8.04 5.88
N THR A 153 7.74 8.92 6.80
CA THR A 153 6.84 9.88 7.47
C THR A 153 7.04 11.30 6.98
N ALA A 154 7.98 11.52 6.04
CA ALA A 154 8.37 12.85 5.58
C ALA A 154 7.59 13.31 4.35
N HIS A 155 7.25 12.39 3.44
CA HIS A 155 6.66 12.73 2.15
C HIS A 155 5.32 12.02 1.96
N ILE A 156 4.27 12.78 1.62
CA ILE A 156 3.02 12.19 1.14
C ILE A 156 3.16 11.89 -0.35
N PHE A 157 2.85 10.66 -0.74
CA PHE A 157 2.89 10.26 -2.14
C PHE A 157 1.55 10.57 -2.81
N CYS A 158 1.52 11.65 -3.58
CA CYS A 158 0.42 11.92 -4.50
C CYS A 158 0.88 11.65 -5.94
N PRO A 159 0.46 10.54 -6.56
CA PRO A 159 0.83 10.26 -7.95
C PRO A 159 0.27 11.32 -8.89
N GLN A 160 1.06 11.72 -9.88
CA GLN A 160 0.57 12.54 -11.00
C GLN A 160 0.47 11.62 -12.23
N LEU A 161 -0.71 11.59 -12.85
CA LEU A 161 -1.01 10.66 -13.94
C LEU A 161 -0.51 11.21 -15.28
N ILE A 162 0.22 10.38 -16.01
CA ILE A 162 0.62 10.62 -17.39
C ILE A 162 0.06 9.48 -18.24
N TYR A 163 -0.84 9.80 -19.16
CA TYR A 163 -1.34 8.86 -20.16
C TYR A 163 -0.36 8.77 -21.32
N TRP A 164 -0.15 7.54 -21.80
CA TRP A 164 0.62 7.33 -23.02
C TRP A 164 -0.29 7.60 -24.23
N PRO A 165 0.22 8.17 -25.34
CA PRO A 165 -0.61 8.56 -26.49
C PRO A 165 -1.32 7.37 -27.18
N ASP A 166 -0.76 6.17 -27.04
CA ASP A 166 -1.35 4.93 -27.55
C ASP A 166 -2.53 4.40 -26.69
N GLY A 167 -2.79 5.04 -25.56
CA GLY A 167 -3.84 4.70 -24.61
C GLY A 167 -3.63 3.37 -23.87
N ASN A 168 -2.49 2.69 -24.05
CA ASN A 168 -2.24 1.35 -23.52
C ASN A 168 -1.69 1.37 -22.09
N LYS A 169 -1.05 2.48 -21.70
CA LYS A 169 -0.36 2.61 -20.43
C LYS A 169 -0.68 3.90 -19.70
N ILE A 170 -0.52 3.83 -18.38
CA ILE A 170 -0.57 4.95 -17.47
C ILE A 170 0.73 4.94 -16.67
N THR A 171 1.37 6.10 -16.57
CA THR A 171 2.51 6.35 -15.70
C THR A 171 2.05 7.19 -14.51
N ASN A 172 2.29 6.70 -13.31
CA ASN A 172 2.14 7.43 -12.06
C ASN A 172 3.52 7.97 -11.66
N VAL A 173 3.77 9.26 -11.88
CA VAL A 173 5.01 9.88 -11.40
C VAL A 173 4.87 10.27 -9.93
N LEU A 174 5.94 10.04 -9.16
CA LEU A 174 5.99 10.23 -7.71
C LEU A 174 7.05 11.31 -7.35
N PRO A 175 7.03 11.86 -6.12
CA PRO A 175 8.00 12.89 -5.72
C PRO A 175 9.46 12.45 -5.93
N GLY A 176 10.26 13.31 -6.55
CA GLY A 176 11.67 13.02 -6.89
C GLY A 176 11.90 12.49 -8.30
N ASP A 177 10.84 12.23 -9.04
CA ASP A 177 10.90 11.96 -10.48
C ASP A 177 11.10 13.24 -11.30
N HIS A 178 11.86 13.19 -12.39
CA HIS A 178 12.13 14.35 -13.25
C HIS A 178 10.90 14.94 -13.95
N LEU A 179 9.81 14.18 -14.08
CA LEU A 179 8.54 14.67 -14.62
C LEU A 179 7.56 15.10 -13.53
N TYR A 180 7.92 14.96 -12.25
CA TYR A 180 7.08 15.38 -11.14
C TYR A 180 7.05 16.91 -11.04
N ILE A 181 5.85 17.49 -10.99
CA ILE A 181 5.67 18.93 -10.80
C ILE A 181 5.53 19.19 -9.30
N ASP A 182 6.50 19.89 -8.70
CA ASP A 182 6.51 20.18 -7.26
C ASP A 182 5.48 21.27 -6.89
N GLU A 183 5.25 22.23 -7.78
CA GLU A 183 4.27 23.30 -7.60
C GLU A 183 2.86 22.72 -7.56
N ASP A 184 2.09 23.00 -6.51
CA ASP A 184 0.73 22.48 -6.32
C ASP A 184 0.63 20.97 -6.60
N SER A 185 1.64 20.22 -6.12
CA SER A 185 1.91 18.82 -6.48
C SER A 185 0.75 17.86 -6.23
N PHE A 186 -0.16 18.19 -5.31
CA PHE A 186 -1.33 17.38 -4.98
C PHE A 186 -2.55 17.63 -5.88
N ASN A 187 -2.51 18.66 -6.74
CA ASN A 187 -3.65 19.05 -7.56
C ASN A 187 -3.38 19.01 -9.07
N GLN A 188 -2.22 18.48 -9.48
CA GLN A 188 -1.86 18.39 -10.89
C GLN A 188 -2.88 17.58 -11.71
N PRO A 189 -3.35 18.10 -12.86
CA PRO A 189 -4.23 17.36 -13.74
C PRO A 189 -3.50 16.15 -14.35
N ALA A 190 -4.27 15.21 -14.90
CA ALA A 190 -3.67 14.22 -15.77
C ALA A 190 -3.04 14.91 -16.99
N ARG A 191 -1.86 14.43 -17.38
CA ARG A 191 -1.15 14.87 -18.57
C ARG A 191 -1.14 13.74 -19.60
N GLU A 192 -0.96 14.10 -20.86
CA GLU A 192 -0.59 13.18 -21.92
C GLU A 192 0.72 13.71 -22.51
N LEU A 193 1.74 12.86 -22.60
CA LEU A 193 3.06 13.24 -23.09
C LEU A 193 3.52 12.28 -24.21
N PRO A 194 4.35 12.73 -25.17
CA PRO A 194 4.95 11.86 -26.17
C PRO A 194 5.71 10.68 -25.54
N VAL A 195 5.76 9.55 -26.24
CA VAL A 195 6.41 8.32 -25.75
C VAL A 195 7.89 8.57 -25.42
N GLU A 196 8.55 9.40 -26.22
CA GLU A 196 9.96 9.76 -26.09
C GLU A 196 10.25 10.55 -24.79
N GLU A 197 9.27 11.30 -24.29
CA GLU A 197 9.38 12.06 -23.04
C GLU A 197 9.10 11.19 -21.81
N VAL A 198 8.16 10.25 -21.91
CA VAL A 198 7.81 9.36 -20.79
C VAL A 198 8.81 8.22 -20.62
N GLN A 199 9.48 7.82 -21.71
CA GLN A 199 10.44 6.73 -21.71
C GLN A 199 11.57 6.99 -20.70
N ILE A 200 11.84 5.98 -19.86
CA ILE A 200 12.87 6.06 -18.83
C ILE A 200 14.25 6.19 -19.47
N LYS A 201 14.99 7.23 -19.07
CA LYS A 201 16.39 7.43 -19.43
C LYS A 201 17.27 7.22 -18.20
N SER A 202 18.38 6.49 -18.37
CA SER A 202 19.23 6.02 -17.27
C SER A 202 19.89 7.12 -16.42
N HIS A 203 19.97 8.35 -16.95
CA HIS A 203 20.60 9.49 -16.28
C HIS A 203 19.59 10.43 -15.59
N GLU A 204 18.30 10.29 -15.90
CA GLU A 204 17.27 11.17 -15.32
C GLU A 204 16.79 10.60 -13.98
N PRO A 205 16.55 11.45 -12.97
CA PRO A 205 15.86 11.05 -11.75
C PRO A 205 14.52 10.40 -12.08
N THR A 206 14.31 9.18 -11.62
CA THR A 206 13.11 8.40 -11.94
C THR A 206 12.52 7.86 -10.66
N HIS A 207 11.26 8.18 -10.39
CA HIS A 207 10.47 7.65 -9.30
C HIS A 207 9.02 7.51 -9.75
N ARG A 208 8.68 6.38 -10.36
CA ARG A 208 7.37 6.23 -11.01
C ARG A 208 6.92 4.79 -11.07
N GLN A 209 5.63 4.62 -11.37
CA GLN A 209 5.04 3.32 -11.65
C GLN A 209 4.41 3.35 -13.03
N GLU A 210 4.56 2.26 -13.80
CA GLU A 210 3.88 2.09 -15.09
C GLU A 210 2.97 0.87 -15.04
N TYR A 211 1.75 0.98 -15.58
CA TYR A 211 0.82 -0.14 -15.67
C TYR A 211 -0.10 -0.01 -16.88
N LYS A 212 -0.75 -1.11 -17.27
CA LYS A 212 -1.74 -1.09 -18.35
C LYS A 212 -2.99 -0.32 -17.94
N SER A 213 -3.53 0.44 -18.88
CA SER A 213 -4.86 1.04 -18.75
C SER A 213 -5.97 -0.02 -18.83
N LYS A 214 -5.73 -1.11 -19.58
CA LYS A 214 -6.68 -2.21 -19.83
C LYS A 214 -5.98 -3.58 -19.90
N PRO A 215 -6.38 -4.57 -19.08
CA PRO A 215 -7.14 -4.38 -17.84
C PRO A 215 -6.38 -3.44 -16.89
N LEU A 216 -7.12 -2.63 -16.14
CA LEU A 216 -6.53 -1.60 -15.27
C LEU A 216 -5.60 -2.23 -14.23
N TYR A 217 -4.44 -1.59 -14.00
CA TYR A 217 -3.37 -2.00 -13.07
C TYR A 217 -2.58 -3.25 -13.46
N ALA A 218 -2.90 -3.91 -14.57
CA ALA A 218 -2.13 -5.07 -14.99
C ALA A 218 -0.68 -4.71 -15.36
N PHE A 219 0.23 -5.62 -15.06
CA PHE A 219 1.68 -5.48 -15.32
C PHE A 219 2.28 -4.21 -14.70
N CYS A 220 1.85 -3.86 -13.49
CA CYS A 220 2.41 -2.72 -12.77
C CYS A 220 3.90 -2.94 -12.48
N LYS A 221 4.73 -1.99 -12.91
CA LYS A 221 6.17 -1.95 -12.68
C LYS A 221 6.51 -0.69 -11.88
N VAL A 222 7.47 -0.82 -10.98
CA VAL A 222 8.02 0.29 -10.19
C VAL A 222 9.39 0.64 -10.75
N PHE A 223 9.76 1.92 -10.69
CA PHE A 223 11.06 2.41 -11.10
C PHE A 223 11.55 3.45 -10.09
N MET A 224 12.77 3.28 -9.60
CA MET A 224 13.43 4.21 -8.68
C MET A 224 14.93 4.29 -9.00
N TYR A 225 15.37 5.41 -9.57
CA TYR A 225 16.77 5.63 -9.98
C TYR A 225 17.16 7.09 -9.77
N ASN A 226 18.41 7.32 -9.35
CA ASN A 226 19.05 8.64 -9.31
C ASN A 226 18.19 9.73 -8.64
N LEU A 227 17.53 9.42 -7.52
CA LEU A 227 16.70 10.42 -6.84
C LEU A 227 17.55 11.62 -6.39
N PRO A 228 17.01 12.85 -6.46
CA PRO A 228 17.68 14.02 -5.90
C PRO A 228 17.92 13.86 -4.40
N GLU A 229 18.95 14.50 -3.84
CA GLU A 229 19.35 14.37 -2.42
C GLU A 229 18.20 14.56 -1.43
N LYS A 230 17.29 15.50 -1.73
CA LYS A 230 16.06 15.75 -0.97
C LYS A 230 15.26 14.47 -0.71
N TYR A 231 15.22 13.56 -1.70
CA TYR A 231 14.46 12.31 -1.66
C TYR A 231 15.34 11.10 -1.38
N SER A 232 16.57 11.03 -1.92
CA SER A 232 17.45 9.87 -1.72
C SER A 232 17.84 9.65 -0.25
N ASN A 233 17.91 10.73 0.54
CA ASN A 233 18.28 10.68 1.95
C ASN A 233 17.10 10.33 2.88
N THR A 234 15.87 10.44 2.39
CA THR A 234 14.65 10.33 3.21
C THR A 234 13.75 9.18 2.78
N LEU A 235 13.83 8.75 1.52
CA LEU A 235 13.12 7.60 1.00
C LEU A 235 14.01 6.37 1.01
N HIS A 236 13.46 5.24 1.47
CA HIS A 236 14.09 3.94 1.32
C HIS A 236 14.39 3.68 -0.17
N GLN A 237 15.66 3.46 -0.50
CA GLN A 237 16.11 3.06 -1.83
C GLN A 237 16.11 1.53 -1.91
N PHE A 238 15.47 0.97 -2.95
CA PHE A 238 15.29 -0.47 -3.10
C PHE A 238 15.41 -0.88 -4.58
N GLU A 239 15.68 -2.16 -4.83
CA GLU A 239 15.77 -2.70 -6.20
C GLU A 239 14.38 -2.82 -6.80
N THR A 240 14.20 -2.33 -8.03
CA THR A 240 12.90 -2.32 -8.70
C THR A 240 12.82 -3.28 -9.87
N ASN A 241 13.93 -3.92 -10.25
CA ASN A 241 13.94 -4.93 -11.30
C ASN A 241 13.29 -6.24 -10.81
N PRO A 242 12.18 -6.69 -11.42
CA PRO A 242 11.49 -7.91 -11.01
C PRO A 242 12.35 -9.17 -11.05
N SER A 243 13.38 -9.22 -11.90
CA SER A 243 14.30 -10.38 -11.98
C SER A 243 15.26 -10.50 -10.79
N LYS A 244 15.34 -9.46 -9.96
CA LYS A 244 16.19 -9.40 -8.77
C LYS A 244 15.36 -9.40 -7.46
N LEU A 245 14.03 -9.44 -7.58
CA LEU A 245 13.10 -9.56 -6.46
C LEU A 245 12.91 -11.02 -6.07
#